data_AF-A0A972YK90-F1
#
_entry.id   AF-A0A972YK90-F1
#
_cell.length_a   1.000
_cell.length_b   1.000
_cell.length_c   1.000
_cell.angle_alpha   90.00
_cell.angle_beta   90.00
_cell.angle_gamma   90.00
#
_symmetry.space_group_name_H-M   'P 1'
#
loop_
_entity.id
_entity.type
_entity.pdbx_description
1 polymer ?
#
loop_
_entity_poly.entity_id
_entity_poly.type
_entity_poly.pdbx_seq_one_letter_code
_entity_poly.pdbx_strand_id
1 'polypeptide(L)' 'MSTPLLGLVLVGGQSRRMGRDKALLCYDGQTPQIERTVELLKPLCQQVFVSQRETQSFELPQETDPIFDSVNEAKGPLCG' A
#
# COMPACT_ATOMS: atom_id res chain seq x y z
N MET A 1 1.15 29.46 -1.98
CA MET A 1 0.37 28.20 -1.89
C MET A 1 1.38 27.06 -1.81
N SER A 2 1.27 26.17 -0.83
CA SER A 2 2.11 24.97 -0.76
C SER A 2 1.57 23.89 -1.70
N THR A 3 2.45 23.23 -2.43
CA THR A 3 2.08 22.07 -3.26
C THR A 3 1.52 20.95 -2.36
N PRO A 4 0.43 20.29 -2.74
CA PRO A 4 -0.10 19.17 -1.98
C PRO A 4 0.91 18.01 -1.91
N LEU A 5 1.00 17.35 -0.75
CA LEU A 5 1.77 16.12 -0.53
C LEU A 5 0.80 14.93 -0.54
N LEU A 6 1.05 13.99 -1.45
CA LEU A 6 0.30 12.76 -1.58
C LEU A 6 1.13 11.60 -1.03
N GLY A 7 0.49 10.68 -0.29
CA GLY A 7 1.10 9.46 0.22
C GLY A 7 0.81 8.27 -0.69
N LEU A 8 1.77 7.37 -0.86
CA LEU A 8 1.61 6.14 -1.63
C LEU A 8 2.20 4.96 -0.85
N VAL A 9 1.37 3.96 -0.55
CA VAL A 9 1.78 2.74 0.16
C VAL A 9 1.94 1.61 -0.85
N LEU A 10 3.19 1.13 -1.03
CA LEU A 10 3.52 0.07 -1.99
C LEU A 10 3.32 -1.33 -1.40
N VAL A 11 2.20 -1.97 -1.74
CA VAL A 11 1.85 -3.33 -1.29
C VAL A 11 1.83 -4.37 -2.42
N GLY A 12 2.14 -3.98 -3.65
CA GLY A 12 2.29 -4.82 -4.85
C GLY A 12 3.41 -5.87 -4.84
N GLY A 13 3.95 -6.28 -3.69
CA GLY A 13 4.99 -7.32 -3.58
C GLY A 13 4.43 -8.75 -3.56
N GLN A 14 5.16 -9.73 -4.08
CA GLN A 14 4.67 -11.12 -4.19
C GLN A 14 4.81 -11.95 -2.91
N SER A 15 5.55 -11.46 -1.91
CA SER A 15 5.74 -12.12 -0.61
C SER A 15 6.16 -13.61 -0.64
N ARG A 16 6.90 -14.02 -1.69
CA ARG A 16 7.26 -15.43 -1.95
C ARG A 16 7.88 -16.17 -0.76
N ARG A 17 8.77 -15.51 -0.01
CA ARG A 17 9.43 -16.12 1.15
C ARG A 17 8.51 -16.25 2.37
N MET A 18 7.52 -15.36 2.52
CA MET A 18 6.63 -15.35 3.69
C MET A 18 5.41 -16.25 3.48
N GLY A 19 5.06 -16.59 2.24
CA GLY A 19 3.93 -17.46 1.91
C GLY A 19 2.54 -16.83 2.14
N ARG A 20 2.48 -15.61 2.66
CA ARG A 20 1.28 -14.79 2.87
C ARG A 20 1.55 -13.37 2.42
N ASP A 21 0.51 -12.60 2.12
CA ASP A 21 0.66 -11.19 1.77
C ASP A 21 1.35 -10.42 2.91
N LYS A 22 2.38 -9.63 2.56
CA LYS A 22 3.17 -8.89 3.56
C LYS A 22 2.39 -7.68 4.08
N ALA A 23 1.47 -7.16 3.28
CA ALA A 23 0.60 -6.05 3.64
C ALA A 23 -0.32 -6.41 4.82
N LEU A 24 -0.67 -7.70 4.91
CA LEU A 24 -1.55 -8.26 5.93
C LEU A 24 -0.80 -8.81 7.14
N LEU A 25 0.50 -8.53 7.29
CA LEU A 25 1.24 -8.95 8.48
C LEU A 25 0.80 -8.12 9.67
N CYS A 26 0.33 -8.80 10.72
CA CYS A 26 0.04 -8.17 12.00
C CYS A 26 1.24 -8.37 12.92
N TYR A 27 1.77 -7.26 13.44
CA TYR A 27 2.75 -7.28 14.53
C TYR A 27 1.97 -7.23 15.84
N ASP A 28 2.32 -8.10 16.79
CA ASP A 28 1.67 -8.21 18.11
C ASP A 28 0.14 -8.48 18.06
N GLY A 29 -0.35 -8.98 16.92
CA GLY A 29 -1.71 -9.49 16.75
C GLY A 29 -2.83 -8.47 16.57
N GLN A 30 -2.53 -7.16 16.47
CA GLN A 30 -3.57 -6.12 16.49
C GLN A 30 -3.87 -5.53 15.11
N THR A 31 -2.86 -4.97 14.43
CA THR A 31 -3.08 -4.15 13.23
C THR A 31 -2.26 -4.64 12.03
N PRO A 32 -2.87 -4.86 10.85
CA PRO A 32 -2.16 -5.14 9.60
C PRO A 32 -1.14 -4.05 9.24
N GLN A 33 -0.02 -4.46 8.64
CA GLN A 33 1.05 -3.55 8.23
C GLN A 33 0.55 -2.44 7.29
N ILE A 34 -0.40 -2.74 6.40
CA ILE A 34 -0.99 -1.76 5.49
C ILE A 34 -1.73 -0.66 6.23
N GLU A 35 -2.59 -1.01 7.19
CA GLU A 35 -3.34 -0.06 8.03
C GLU A 35 -2.38 0.82 8.82
N ARG A 36 -1.41 0.19 9.51
CA ARG A 36 -0.38 0.92 10.26
C ARG A 36 0.39 1.91 9.40
N THR A 37 0.73 1.53 8.16
CA THR A 37 1.49 2.40 7.25
C THR A 37 0.64 3.58 6.78
N VAL A 38 -0.64 3.35 6.49
CA VAL A 38 -1.59 4.41 6.13
C VAL A 38 -1.77 5.39 7.28
N GLU A 39 -1.96 4.91 8.51
CA GLU A 39 -2.11 5.76 9.70
C GLU A 39 -0.92 6.69 9.92
N LEU A 40 0.30 6.22 9.63
CA LEU A 40 1.51 7.04 9.72
C LEU A 40 1.57 8.15 8.65
N LEU A 41 0.96 7.94 7.48
CA LEU A 41 0.97 8.92 6.39
C LEU A 41 -0.18 9.93 6.47
N LYS A 42 -1.35 9.53 6.99
CA LYS A 42 -2.55 10.37 7.11
C LYS A 42 -2.31 11.78 7.71
N PRO A 43 -1.54 11.97 8.80
CA PRO A 43 -1.34 13.32 9.36
C PRO A 43 -0.39 14.20 8.52
N LEU A 44 0.32 13.63 7.54
CA LEU A 44 1.34 14.32 6.75
C LEU A 44 0.89 14.60 5.31
N CYS A 45 -0.02 13.78 4.77
CA CYS A 45 -0.44 13.82 3.36
C CYS A 45 -1.91 14.26 3.27
N GLN A 46 -2.29 15.03 2.23
CA GLN A 46 -3.71 15.36 2.04
C GLN A 46 -4.55 14.17 1.56
N GLN A 47 -3.92 13.19 0.91
CA GLN A 47 -4.54 11.94 0.47
C GLN A 47 -3.50 10.82 0.46
N VAL A 48 -3.94 9.62 0.78
CA VAL A 48 -3.09 8.42 0.79
C VAL A 48 -3.67 7.38 -0.17
N PHE A 49 -2.83 6.86 -1.04
CA PHE A 49 -3.14 5.83 -2.00
C PHE A 49 -2.47 4.51 -1.62
N VAL A 50 -3.06 3.41 -2.07
CA VAL A 50 -2.50 2.07 -1.91
C VAL A 50 -2.18 1.50 -3.30
N SER A 51 -0.90 1.27 -3.57
CA SER A 51 -0.44 0.64 -4.81
C SER A 51 -0.42 -0.88 -4.67
N GLN A 52 -1.22 -1.57 -5.46
CA GLN A 52 -1.42 -3.02 -5.39
C GLN A 52 -1.57 -3.67 -6.77
N ARG A 53 -1.35 -4.97 -6.86
CA ARG A 53 -1.66 -5.74 -8.07
C ARG A 53 -3.16 -6.02 -8.16
N GLU A 54 -3.70 -6.09 -9.38
CA GLU A 54 -5.10 -6.47 -9.61
C GLU A 54 -5.48 -7.83 -9.00
N THR A 55 -4.51 -8.72 -8.87
CA THR A 55 -4.70 -10.08 -8.31
C THR A 55 -4.72 -10.13 -6.79
N GLN A 56 -4.39 -9.04 -6.10
CA GLN A 56 -4.47 -8.97 -4.65
C GLN A 56 -5.91 -8.69 -4.23
N SER A 57 -6.41 -9.45 -3.26
CA SER A 57 -7.75 -9.32 -2.71
C SER A 57 -7.65 -9.16 -1.20
N PHE A 58 -7.71 -7.91 -0.74
CA PHE A 58 -7.84 -7.56 0.67
C PHE A 58 -8.59 -6.22 0.81
N GLU A 59 -9.17 -6.01 1.99
CA GLU A 59 -9.82 -4.75 2.31
C GLU A 59 -8.79 -3.62 2.42
N LEU A 60 -9.11 -2.49 1.80
CA LEU A 60 -8.28 -1.31 1.87
C LEU A 60 -8.54 -0.56 3.19
N PRO A 61 -7.51 0.06 3.78
CA PRO A 61 -7.70 0.96 4.91
C PRO A 61 -8.67 2.09 4.57
N GLN A 62 -9.41 2.54 5.58
CA GLN A 62 -10.36 3.64 5.42
C GLN A 62 -9.70 4.91 4.87
N GLU A 63 -10.42 5.63 4.01
CA GLU A 63 -9.96 6.88 3.38
C GLU A 63 -8.70 6.69 2.54
N THR A 64 -8.60 5.55 1.85
CA THR A 64 -7.56 5.31 0.84
C THR A 64 -8.16 4.86 -0.48
N ASP A 65 -7.49 5.21 -1.57
CA ASP A 65 -7.85 4.78 -2.92
C ASP A 65 -6.81 3.82 -3.49
N PRO A 66 -7.24 2.75 -4.19
CA PRO A 66 -6.31 1.84 -4.83
C PRO A 66 -5.73 2.46 -6.11
N ILE A 67 -4.45 2.20 -6.34
CA ILE A 67 -3.78 2.37 -7.62
C ILE A 67 -3.27 1.00 -8.04
N PHE A 68 -3.56 0.60 -9.27
CA PHE A 68 -3.11 -0.67 -9.80
C PHE A 68 -1.90 -0.50 -10.71
N ASP A 69 -0.98 -1.47 -10.63
CA ASP A 69 0.16 -1.57 -11.54
C ASP A 69 -0.32 -1.49 -13.01
N SER A 70 0.22 -0.53 -13.77
CA SER A 70 -0.21 -0.27 -15.16
C SER A 70 0.93 -0.23 -16.18
N VAL A 71 2.19 -0.32 -15.74
CA VAL A 71 3.38 -0.23 -16.59
C VAL A 71 4.06 -1.60 -16.71
N ASN A 72 3.82 -2.28 -17.82
CA ASN A 72 4.24 -3.67 -18.02
C ASN A 72 5.76 -3.88 -18.04
N GLU A 73 6.52 -2.88 -18.48
CA GLU A 73 7.98 -2.94 -18.59
C GLU A 73 8.69 -2.66 -17.26
N ALA A 74 7.99 -2.03 -16.31
CA ALA A 74 8.52 -1.74 -14.99
C ALA A 74 8.53 -3.01 -14.12
N LYS A 75 9.51 -3.14 -13.24
CA LYS A 75 9.66 -4.31 -12.37
C LYS A 75 9.91 -3.89 -10.93
N GLY A 76 9.45 -4.73 -10.01
CA GLY A 76 9.65 -4.51 -8.59
C GLY A 76 8.94 -3.23 -8.12
N PRO A 77 9.52 -2.48 -7.16
CA PRO A 77 8.86 -1.29 -6.59
C PRO A 77 8.54 -0.19 -7.61
N LEU A 78 9.24 -0.14 -8.75
CA LEU A 78 9.01 0.89 -9.79
C LEU A 78 7.72 0.66 -10.60
N CYS A 79 7.12 -0.52 -10.52
CA CYS A 79 5.88 -0.85 -11.21
C CYS A 79 4.64 -0.29 -10.51
N GLY A 80 4.77 0.03 -9.22
CA GLY A 80 3.69 0.51 -8.37
C GLY A 80 3.83 1.98 -7.99
#